data_AF-A0A9P6BMF3-F1
#
_entry.id   AF-A0A9P6BMF3-F1
#
_cell.length_a   1.000
_cell.length_b   1.000
_cell.length_c   1.000
_cell.angle_alpha   90.00
_cell.angle_beta   90.00
_cell.angle_gamma   90.00
#
_symmetry.space_group_name_H-M   'P 1'
#
loop_
_entity.id
_entity.type
_entity.pdbx_description
1 polymer ?
#
loop_
_entity_poly.entity_id
_entity_poly.type
_entity_poly.pdbx_seq_one_letter_code
_entity_poly.pdbx_strand_id
1 'polypeptide(L)'
;MILNQVFPAQDRYMVSRQAHPNGREAIDYLIEYLVMIDRRVIMVVDVRHENVLQFEHARVDADLQVRDRFRSMQNDIMLSETVGISTFGRFCRVYSYNRATQQITTNGGNDLNQTHWNIDLNTQQGRMPVDSCLRTGQTTRSG
;
A
#
# COMPACT_ATOMS: atom_id res chain seq x y z
N MET A 1 5.10 -14.81 9.59
CA MET A 1 4.55 -13.71 8.78
C MET A 1 5.42 -12.47 9.00
N ILE A 2 6.12 -12.00 7.96
CA ILE A 2 7.19 -10.99 8.08
C ILE A 2 6.68 -9.61 8.51
N LEU A 3 5.45 -9.23 8.14
CA LEU A 3 4.84 -7.96 8.56
C LEU A 3 4.68 -7.86 10.08
N ASN A 4 4.39 -8.97 10.78
CA ASN A 4 4.29 -8.99 12.24
C ASN A 4 5.65 -8.85 12.95
N GLN A 5 6.76 -9.07 12.23
CA GLN A 5 8.11 -8.84 12.76
C GLN A 5 8.50 -7.36 12.62
N VAL A 6 8.08 -6.72 11.52
CA VAL A 6 8.33 -5.29 11.26
C VAL A 6 7.38 -4.38 12.03
N PHE A 7 6.13 -4.81 12.21
CA PHE A 7 5.08 -4.12 12.96
C PHE A 7 4.66 -4.98 14.17
N PRO A 8 5.50 -5.06 15.21
CA PRO A 8 5.22 -5.91 16.35
C PRO A 8 4.02 -5.39 17.14
N ALA A 9 3.16 -6.31 17.60
CA ALA A 9 2.00 -5.96 18.42
C ALA A 9 2.37 -5.27 19.74
N GLN A 10 3.59 -5.52 20.24
CA GLN A 10 4.16 -4.89 21.43
C GLN A 10 4.24 -3.36 21.27
N ASP A 11 4.38 -2.86 20.04
CA ASP A 11 4.44 -1.44 19.70
C ASP A 11 3.06 -0.86 19.33
N ARG A 12 1.98 -1.54 19.72
CA ARG A 12 0.57 -1.19 19.45
C ARG A 12 0.16 -1.28 17.98
N TYR A 13 0.99 -1.90 17.14
CA TYR A 13 0.61 -2.20 15.78
C TYR A 13 -0.36 -3.38 15.71
N MET A 14 -1.27 -3.31 14.75
CA MET A 14 -2.13 -4.42 14.37
C MET A 14 -2.03 -4.62 12.86
N VAL A 15 -1.60 -5.81 12.44
CA VAL A 15 -1.60 -6.20 11.03
C VAL A 15 -2.77 -7.15 10.81
N SER A 16 -3.70 -6.77 9.93
CA SER A 16 -4.90 -7.55 9.66
C SER A 16 -5.00 -7.87 8.18
N ARG A 17 -5.06 -9.17 7.85
CA ARG A 17 -5.37 -9.63 6.49
C ARG A 17 -6.82 -9.29 6.17
N GLN A 18 -7.04 -8.76 4.98
CA GLN A 18 -8.37 -8.40 4.52
C GLN A 18 -8.92 -9.49 3.60
N ALA A 19 -10.21 -9.80 3.78
CA ALA A 19 -10.95 -10.69 2.89
C ALA A 19 -12.17 -9.92 2.38
N HIS A 20 -12.36 -9.91 1.06
CA HIS A 20 -13.46 -9.20 0.41
C HIS A 20 -14.53 -10.22 0.02
N PRO A 21 -15.63 -10.38 0.80
CA PRO A 21 -16.60 -11.46 0.59
C PRO A 21 -17.37 -11.39 -0.74
N ASN A 22 -17.35 -10.24 -1.43
CA ASN A 22 -18.16 -9.99 -2.64
C ASN A 22 -17.35 -9.55 -3.88
N GLY A 23 -16.03 -9.75 -3.90
CA GLY A 23 -15.21 -9.39 -5.07
C GLY A 23 -15.44 -10.36 -6.22
N ARG A 24 -16.42 -10.09 -7.10
CA ARG A 24 -16.71 -10.90 -8.30
C ARG A 24 -15.55 -10.97 -9.32
N GLU A 25 -14.47 -10.24 -9.10
CA GLU A 25 -13.25 -10.22 -9.93
C GLU A 25 -11.99 -10.71 -9.16
N ALA A 26 -12.13 -11.14 -7.91
CA ALA A 26 -11.01 -11.48 -7.01
C ALA A 26 -10.55 -12.95 -7.12
N ILE A 27 -10.39 -13.48 -8.35
CA ILE A 27 -9.81 -14.82 -8.57
C ILE A 27 -8.32 -14.74 -8.95
N ASP A 28 -7.71 -13.55 -8.92
CA ASP A 28 -6.25 -13.43 -8.85
C ASP A 28 -5.82 -13.25 -7.39
N TYR A 29 -4.79 -13.99 -6.97
CA TYR A 29 -4.29 -14.08 -5.58
C TYR A 29 -3.84 -12.72 -5.05
N LEU A 30 -4.79 -11.91 -4.61
CA LEU A 30 -4.58 -10.66 -3.91
C LEU A 30 -4.48 -10.93 -2.42
N ILE A 31 -3.34 -10.57 -1.83
CA ILE A 31 -3.21 -10.52 -0.38
C ILE A 31 -3.11 -9.08 0.06
N GLU A 32 -4.14 -8.62 0.76
CA GLU A 32 -4.18 -7.28 1.31
C GLU A 32 -4.00 -7.30 2.83
N TYR A 33 -3.17 -6.39 3.32
CA TYR A 33 -2.93 -6.15 4.73
C TYR A 33 -3.22 -4.69 5.07
N LEU A 34 -3.93 -4.49 6.18
CA LEU A 34 -4.00 -3.19 6.85
C LEU A 34 -3.03 -3.20 8.03
N VAL A 35 -2.12 -2.24 8.05
CA VAL A 35 -1.31 -1.93 9.22
C VAL A 35 -2.00 -0.78 9.94
N MET A 36 -2.24 -0.98 11.22
CA MET A 36 -2.91 -0.01 12.09
C MET A 36 -2.08 0.26 13.34
N ILE A 37 -2.20 1.45 13.90
CA ILE A 37 -1.74 1.79 15.25
C ILE A 37 -2.91 2.37 16.03
N ASP A 38 -3.19 1.89 17.24
CA ASP A 38 -4.33 2.35 18.05
C ASP A 38 -5.66 2.37 17.27
N ARG A 39 -5.90 1.35 16.42
CA ARG A 39 -7.05 1.20 15.50
C ARG A 39 -7.15 2.24 14.36
N ARG A 40 -6.09 2.99 14.09
CA ARG A 40 -6.00 3.95 12.97
C ARG A 40 -5.19 3.33 11.85
N VAL A 41 -5.72 3.34 10.62
CA VAL A 41 -5.00 2.82 9.44
C VAL A 41 -3.81 3.73 9.14
N ILE A 42 -2.62 3.13 9.07
CA ILE A 42 -1.37 3.84 8.75
C ILE A 42 -0.78 3.40 7.42
N MET A 43 -1.05 2.16 7.03
CA MET A 43 -0.57 1.63 5.77
C MET A 43 -1.50 0.55 5.22
N VAL A 44 -1.63 0.57 3.89
CA VAL A 44 -2.26 -0.48 3.10
C VAL A 44 -1.16 -1.18 2.31
N VAL A 45 -1.11 -2.50 2.38
CA VAL A 45 -0.19 -3.30 1.57
C VAL A 45 -0.99 -4.29 0.75
N ASP A 46 -0.75 -4.29 -0.53
CA ASP A 46 -1.37 -5.14 -1.53
C ASP A 46 -0.26 -5.91 -2.26
N VAL A 47 -0.41 -7.24 -2.32
CA VAL A 47 0.54 -8.14 -2.95
C VAL A 47 -0.15 -9.00 -4.00
N ARG A 48 0.40 -8.97 -5.22
CA ARG A 48 0.01 -9.79 -6.38
C ARG A 48 1.19 -10.59 -6.91
N HIS A 49 0.91 -11.60 -7.74
CA HIS A 49 1.96 -12.36 -8.41
C HIS A 49 2.71 -11.53 -9.47
N GLU A 50 4.03 -11.73 -9.59
CA GLU A 50 4.88 -10.99 -10.55
C GLU A 50 4.51 -11.27 -12.02
N ASN A 51 4.01 -12.47 -12.33
CA ASN A 51 3.71 -12.90 -13.70
C ASN A 51 2.60 -12.08 -14.39
N VAL A 52 1.75 -11.38 -13.63
CA VAL A 52 0.70 -10.53 -14.21
C VAL A 52 1.15 -9.10 -14.46
N LEU A 53 2.33 -8.68 -13.95
CA LEU A 53 2.86 -7.32 -14.14
C LEU A 53 2.98 -6.93 -15.61
N GLN A 54 3.28 -7.89 -16.49
CA GLN A 54 3.42 -7.68 -17.92
C GLN A 54 2.14 -7.15 -18.58
N PHE A 55 0.97 -7.44 -18.01
CA PHE A 55 -0.32 -7.05 -18.58
C PHE A 55 -0.72 -5.64 -18.14
N GLU A 56 -1.12 -4.80 -19.11
CA GLU A 56 -1.54 -3.43 -18.83
C GLU A 56 -2.80 -3.34 -18.00
N HIS A 57 -3.82 -4.13 -18.33
CA HIS A 57 -5.06 -4.19 -17.56
C HIS A 57 -4.80 -4.53 -16.09
N ALA A 58 -3.92 -5.50 -15.80
CA ALA A 58 -3.58 -5.86 -14.42
C ALA A 58 -2.97 -4.69 -13.62
N ARG A 59 -2.15 -3.85 -14.27
CA ARG A 59 -1.57 -2.65 -13.64
C ARG A 59 -2.62 -1.54 -13.43
N VAL A 60 -3.53 -1.37 -14.38
CA VAL A 60 -4.66 -0.44 -14.26
C VAL A 60 -5.57 -0.86 -13.11
N ASP A 61 -5.96 -2.13 -13.08
CA ASP A 61 -6.83 -2.68 -12.04
C ASP A 61 -6.19 -2.58 -10.66
N ALA A 62 -4.88 -2.83 -10.56
CA ALA A 62 -4.15 -2.65 -9.31
C ALA A 62 -4.16 -1.19 -8.82
N ASP A 63 -3.98 -0.22 -9.72
CA ASP A 63 -4.03 1.20 -9.37
C ASP A 63 -5.43 1.62 -8.91
N LEU A 64 -6.46 1.20 -9.65
CA LEU A 64 -7.86 1.46 -9.31
C LEU A 64 -8.22 0.85 -7.96
N GLN A 65 -7.83 -0.40 -7.70
CA GLN A 65 -8.11 -1.09 -6.44
C GLN A 65 -7.48 -0.35 -5.25
N VAL A 66 -6.23 0.09 -5.34
CA VAL A 66 -5.59 0.85 -4.25
C VAL A 66 -6.30 2.20 -4.03
N ARG A 67 -6.67 2.89 -5.11
CA ARG A 67 -7.40 4.17 -5.02
C ARG A 67 -8.78 4.01 -4.40
N ASP A 68 -9.52 3.01 -4.83
CA ASP A 68 -10.83 2.68 -4.27
C ASP A 68 -10.72 2.25 -2.82
N ARG A 69 -9.62 1.58 -2.45
CA ARG A 69 -9.34 1.23 -1.07
C ARG A 69 -9.16 2.47 -0.20
N PHE A 70 -8.36 3.44 -0.61
CA PHE A 70 -8.23 4.71 0.11
C PHE A 70 -9.56 5.44 0.24
N ARG A 71 -10.35 5.51 -0.84
CA ARG A 71 -11.68 6.13 -0.84
C ARG A 71 -12.62 5.42 0.15
N SER A 72 -12.61 4.09 0.18
CA SER A 72 -13.47 3.31 1.08
C SER A 72 -13.13 3.55 2.56
N MET A 73 -11.86 3.83 2.86
CA MET A 73 -11.36 4.04 4.22
C MET A 73 -11.20 5.51 4.59
N GLN A 74 -11.67 6.46 3.77
CA GLN A 74 -11.45 7.89 4.01
C GLN A 74 -11.93 8.37 5.39
N ASN A 75 -12.94 7.71 5.95
CA ASN A 75 -13.49 8.00 7.29
C ASN A 75 -12.69 7.32 8.42
N ASP A 76 -11.98 6.24 8.12
CA ASP A 76 -11.17 5.46 9.06
C ASP A 76 -9.71 5.92 9.10
N ILE A 77 -9.27 6.61 8.04
CA ILE A 77 -7.96 7.26 7.95
C ILE A 77 -7.96 8.52 8.82
N MET A 78 -7.30 8.42 9.96
CA MET A 78 -7.18 9.51 10.93
C MET A 78 -5.86 10.29 10.77
N LEU A 79 -4.87 9.71 10.10
CA LEU A 79 -3.59 10.36 9.84
C LEU A 79 -3.72 11.43 8.75
N SER A 80 -2.87 12.45 8.81
CA SER A 80 -2.77 13.48 7.75
C SER A 80 -2.33 12.86 6.43
N GLU A 81 -1.45 11.87 6.49
CA GLU A 81 -0.93 11.12 5.36
C GLU A 81 -0.99 9.61 5.66
N THR A 82 -1.44 8.82 4.69
CA THR A 82 -1.47 7.34 4.78
C THR A 82 -0.82 6.74 3.55
N VAL A 83 0.03 5.74 3.77
CA VAL A 83 0.84 5.13 2.71
C VAL A 83 0.14 3.88 2.17
N GLY A 84 0.21 3.70 0.85
CA GLY A 84 -0.21 2.49 0.17
C GLY A 84 0.97 1.89 -0.56
N ILE A 85 1.16 0.59 -0.47
CA ILE A 85 2.17 -0.13 -1.25
C ILE A 85 1.45 -1.23 -2.01
N SER A 86 1.55 -1.19 -3.33
CA SER A 86 1.07 -2.27 -4.19
C SER A 86 2.24 -2.95 -4.84
N THR A 87 2.28 -4.28 -4.81
CA THR A 87 3.40 -5.06 -5.34
C THR A 87 2.94 -6.11 -6.35
N PHE A 88 3.77 -6.31 -7.37
CA PHE A 88 3.80 -7.48 -8.24
C PHE A 88 5.11 -8.22 -8.00
N GLY A 89 5.09 -9.20 -7.09
CA GLY A 89 6.32 -9.85 -6.61
C GLY A 89 7.34 -8.83 -6.09
N ARG A 90 8.49 -8.73 -6.77
CA ARG A 90 9.58 -7.81 -6.37
C ARG A 90 9.37 -6.36 -6.80
N PHE A 91 8.46 -6.09 -7.73
CA PHE A 91 8.21 -4.74 -8.22
C PHE A 91 7.08 -4.09 -7.44
N CYS A 92 7.20 -2.82 -7.10
CA CYS A 92 6.13 -2.11 -6.41
C CYS A 92 5.87 -0.71 -6.95
N ARG A 93 4.73 -0.18 -6.51
CA ARG A 93 4.34 1.21 -6.62
C ARG A 93 3.89 1.70 -5.26
N VAL A 94 4.29 2.93 -4.93
CA VAL A 94 4.02 3.55 -3.64
C VAL A 94 3.04 4.71 -3.83
N TYR A 95 2.04 4.73 -2.97
CA TYR A 95 0.94 5.67 -2.94
C TYR A 95 0.98 6.47 -1.65
N SER A 96 0.58 7.73 -1.73
CA SER A 96 0.31 8.57 -0.58
C SER A 96 -1.10 9.14 -0.69
N TYR A 97 -1.89 8.99 0.38
CA TYR A 97 -3.20 9.60 0.52
C TYR A 97 -3.12 10.74 1.53
N ASN A 98 -3.48 11.95 1.10
CA ASN A 98 -3.60 13.11 1.97
C ASN A 98 -5.05 13.27 2.43
N ARG A 99 -5.28 13.24 3.75
CA ARG A 99 -6.63 13.33 4.33
C ARG A 99 -7.29 14.68 4.12
N ALA A 100 -6.52 15.77 4.19
CA ALA A 100 -7.06 17.13 4.10
C ALA A 100 -7.55 17.46 2.69
N THR A 101 -6.81 17.02 1.66
CA THR A 101 -7.16 17.26 0.26
C THR A 101 -7.89 16.09 -0.39
N GLN A 102 -7.94 14.93 0.27
CA GLN A 102 -8.43 13.65 -0.25
C GLN A 102 -7.72 13.23 -1.56
N GLN A 103 -6.53 13.75 -1.80
CA GLN A 103 -5.75 13.46 -3.00
C GLN A 103 -4.88 12.22 -2.79
N ILE A 104 -4.76 11.43 -3.86
CA ILE A 104 -3.87 10.27 -3.93
C ILE A 104 -2.78 10.58 -4.93
N THR A 105 -1.53 10.55 -4.47
CA THR A 105 -0.32 10.75 -5.29
C THR A 105 0.50 9.46 -5.35
N THR A 106 1.37 9.32 -6.34
CA THR A 106 2.27 8.16 -6.47
C THR A 106 3.69 8.59 -6.80
N ASN A 107 4.66 7.71 -6.55
CA ASN A 107 6.10 7.95 -6.77
C ASN A 107 6.50 8.11 -8.25
N GLY A 108 5.61 7.85 -9.21
CA GLY A 108 5.86 8.01 -10.66
C GLY A 108 5.00 9.11 -11.32
N GLY A 109 4.08 9.74 -10.60
CA GLY A 109 3.03 10.56 -11.20
C GLY A 109 1.70 9.81 -11.33
N ASN A 110 0.70 10.40 -11.98
CA ASN A 110 -0.67 9.86 -11.97
C ASN A 110 -0.98 8.91 -13.13
N ASP A 111 -0.09 8.76 -14.12
CA ASP A 111 -0.32 7.85 -15.22
C ASP A 111 -0.02 6.38 -14.84
N LEU A 112 -0.50 5.43 -15.67
CA LEU A 112 -0.47 3.99 -15.42
C LEU A 112 0.65 3.27 -16.19
N ASN A 113 1.68 4.00 -16.61
CA ASN A 113 2.78 3.45 -17.40
C ASN A 113 3.56 2.37 -16.62
N GLN A 114 4.09 1.36 -17.33
CA GLN A 114 4.98 0.33 -16.77
C GLN A 114 6.15 0.93 -15.99
N THR A 115 6.63 2.09 -16.42
CA THR A 115 7.71 2.81 -15.74
C THR A 115 7.39 3.18 -14.30
N HIS A 116 6.13 3.10 -13.87
CA HIS A 116 5.72 3.43 -12.49
C HIS A 116 5.67 2.21 -11.56
N TRP A 117 5.84 1.02 -12.13
CA TRP A 117 6.00 -0.25 -11.41
C TRP A 117 7.46 -0.73 -11.49
N ASN A 118 8.40 0.20 -11.40
CA ASN A 118 9.83 -0.04 -11.61
C ASN A 118 10.63 -0.06 -10.31
N ILE A 119 9.99 0.10 -9.14
CA ILE A 119 10.68 -0.03 -7.86
C ILE A 119 10.98 -1.51 -7.64
N ASP A 120 12.21 -1.93 -7.93
CA ASP A 120 12.69 -3.29 -7.64
C ASP A 120 13.16 -3.39 -6.18
N LEU A 121 12.35 -4.05 -5.35
CA LEU A 121 12.59 -4.27 -3.92
C LEU A 121 13.82 -5.13 -3.62
N ASN A 122 14.40 -5.83 -4.61
CA ASN A 122 15.65 -6.55 -4.42
C ASN A 122 16.87 -5.61 -4.44
N THR A 123 16.73 -4.41 -4.99
CA THR A 123 17.79 -3.40 -5.03
C THR A 123 17.73 -2.48 -3.81
N GLN A 124 18.88 -1.97 -3.37
CA GLN A 124 18.92 -0.97 -2.30
C GLN A 124 18.19 0.32 -2.72
N GLN A 125 18.35 0.75 -3.97
CA GLN A 125 17.70 1.94 -4.52
C GLN A 125 16.17 1.79 -4.54
N GLY A 126 15.64 0.63 -4.90
CA GLY A 126 14.21 0.36 -4.87
C GLY A 126 13.64 0.24 -3.45
N ARG A 127 14.46 -0.13 -2.45
CA ARG A 127 14.02 -0.11 -1.05
C ARG A 127 13.90 1.30 -0.46
N MET A 128 14.66 2.29 -0.96
CA MET A 128 14.69 3.64 -0.39
C MET A 128 13.32 4.36 -0.35
N PRO A 129 12.49 4.38 -1.42
CA PRO A 129 11.16 4.98 -1.36
C PRO A 129 10.28 4.34 -0.30
N VAL A 130 10.34 3.01 -0.17
CA VAL A 130 9.58 2.25 0.82
C VAL A 130 10.05 2.57 2.23
N ASP A 131 11.36 2.59 2.46
CA ASP A 131 11.96 2.93 3.75
C ASP A 131 11.64 4.36 4.18
N SER A 132 11.61 5.31 3.23
CA SER A 132 11.22 6.69 3.50
C SER A 132 9.77 6.76 4.00
N CYS A 133 8.85 6.11 3.32
CA CYS A 133 7.44 6.04 3.71
C CYS A 133 7.23 5.38 5.08
N LEU A 134 8.01 4.34 5.40
CA LEU A 134 7.97 3.68 6.70
C LEU A 134 8.42 4.60 7.84
N ARG A 135 9.38 5.50 7.58
CA ARG A 135 9.84 6.48 8.59
C ARG A 135 8.81 7.58 8.84
N THR A 136 8.14 8.08 7.81
CA THR A 136 7.10 9.12 7.96
C THR A 136 5.92 8.63 8.81
N GLY A 137 5.56 7.35 8.71
CA GLY A 137 4.56 6.71 9.58
C GLY A 137 5.00 6.55 11.04
N GLN A 138 6.30 6.60 11.34
CA GLN A 138 6.84 6.50 12.70
C GLN A 138 7.04 7.88 13.37
N THR A 139 7.19 8.96 12.60
CA THR A 139 7.45 10.31 13.14
C THR A 139 6.24 10.98 13.79
N THR A 140 5.04 10.41 13.70
CA THR A 140 3.87 10.88 14.47
C THR A 140 3.94 10.52 15.97
N ARG A 141 5.09 10.03 16.46
CA ARG A 141 5.40 9.75 17.87
C ARG A 141 5.66 10.97 18.77
N SER A 142 5.55 12.20 18.27
CA SER A 142 5.76 13.42 19.07
C SER A 142 4.58 14.38 18.94
N GLY A 143 3.61 14.22 19.83
CA GLY A 143 2.44 15.08 20.01
C GLY A 143 1.56 14.57 21.13
#